data_AF-A0AA85FLZ2-F1
#
_entry.id   AF-A0AA85FLZ2-F1
#
_cell.length_a   1.000
_cell.length_b   1.000
_cell.length_c   1.000
_cell.angle_alpha   90.00
_cell.angle_beta   90.00
_cell.angle_gamma   90.00
#
_symmetry.space_group_name_H-M   'P 1'
#
loop_
_entity.id
_entity.type
_entity.pdbx_description
1 polymer ?
#
loop_
_entity_poly.entity_id
_entity_poly.type
_entity_poly.pdbx_seq_one_letter_code
_entity_poly.pdbx_strand_id
1 'polypeptide(L)'
;MSVLSMIEGIVYEVMKFLKSGNADEAKESHFLELLVKKPEEFTRLVVILKMAHEAVREDKFITKRSIYYSNPILFKRQSIIDPLLSKICKELSLPRCALKINASSKLIVYGDIYLGIGYESDVIKRNNLGIPESLFKSGYEVIISECLPQFILIIEKDTIFRKLLNEKFYEKFKPCLLVTAKGYPDLITRKFLAQINCKHPNIPIIGLFDADPHGINVFCTYKYGTMNPMMQNENGNPISIPNLQLCGLLPTEISSDII
;
A
#
# COMPACT_ATOMS: atom_id res chain seq x y z
N MET A 1 22.33 1.77 -12.52
CA MET A 1 21.85 3.12 -12.91
C MET A 1 20.79 3.53 -11.89
N SER A 2 20.92 4.69 -11.24
CA SER A 2 20.00 5.11 -10.19
C SER A 2 18.69 5.63 -10.79
N VAL A 3 17.58 5.54 -10.05
CA VAL A 3 16.27 6.09 -10.47
C VAL A 3 16.40 7.57 -10.86
N LEU A 4 17.21 8.33 -10.13
CA LEU A 4 17.49 9.74 -10.41
C LEU A 4 18.15 9.92 -11.78
N SER A 5 19.22 9.16 -12.06
CA SER A 5 19.92 9.25 -13.36
C SER A 5 19.03 8.89 -14.56
N MET A 6 18.07 7.97 -14.37
CA MET A 6 17.11 7.63 -15.42
C MET A 6 16.11 8.77 -15.67
N ILE A 7 15.59 9.39 -14.60
CA ILE A 7 14.68 10.54 -14.73
C ILE A 7 15.40 11.73 -15.35
N GLU A 8 16.63 12.02 -14.90
CA GLU A 8 17.48 13.08 -15.45
C GLU A 8 17.81 12.84 -16.93
N GLY A 9 18.05 11.57 -17.32
CA GLY A 9 18.24 11.17 -18.72
C GLY A 9 17.04 11.49 -19.60
N ILE A 10 15.81 11.23 -19.13
CA ILE A 10 14.58 11.63 -19.85
C ILE A 10 14.52 13.15 -20.02
N VAL A 11 14.81 13.91 -18.96
CA VAL A 11 14.80 15.38 -19.03
C VAL A 11 15.83 15.90 -20.03
N TYR A 12 17.01 15.30 -20.08
CA TYR A 12 18.05 15.64 -21.05
C TYR A 12 17.59 15.38 -22.49
N GLU A 13 17.01 14.21 -22.77
CA GLU A 13 16.46 13.87 -24.10
C GLU A 13 15.39 14.87 -24.56
N VAL A 14 14.46 15.23 -23.66
CA VAL A 14 13.43 16.23 -23.94
C VAL A 14 14.03 17.61 -24.25
N MET A 15 15.01 18.05 -23.45
CA MET A 15 15.67 19.34 -23.67
C MET A 15 16.46 19.37 -24.99
N LYS A 16 17.12 18.25 -25.32
CA LYS A 16 17.86 18.09 -26.58
C LYS A 16 16.91 18.20 -27.78
N PHE A 17 15.78 17.50 -27.74
CA PHE A 17 14.75 17.55 -28.77
C PHE A 17 14.16 18.96 -28.95
N LEU A 18 13.85 19.65 -27.85
CA LEU A 18 13.34 21.03 -27.91
C LEU A 18 14.34 22.01 -28.51
N LYS A 19 15.65 21.72 -28.40
CA LYS A 19 16.71 22.54 -28.99
C LYS A 19 16.98 22.20 -30.47
N SER A 20 16.88 20.94 -30.87
CA SER A 20 17.15 20.50 -32.24
C SER A 20 15.99 20.80 -33.19
N GLY A 21 14.74 20.78 -32.69
CA GLY A 21 13.53 21.06 -33.49
C GLY A 21 13.25 20.03 -34.59
N ASN A 22 14.00 18.92 -34.64
CA ASN A 22 13.98 17.96 -35.72
C ASN A 22 12.95 16.87 -35.43
N ALA A 23 11.82 16.89 -36.15
CA ALA A 23 10.69 15.98 -35.90
C ALA A 23 11.02 14.49 -36.11
N ASP A 24 12.11 14.16 -36.83
CA ASP A 24 12.54 12.78 -37.03
C ASP A 24 13.22 12.16 -35.80
N GLU A 25 13.83 12.95 -34.91
CA GLU A 25 14.37 12.47 -33.63
C GLU A 25 13.25 11.99 -32.67
N ALA A 26 12.02 12.52 -32.83
CA ALA A 26 10.88 12.11 -32.00
C ALA A 26 10.43 10.65 -32.23
N LYS A 27 10.83 10.03 -33.35
CA LYS A 27 10.48 8.63 -33.66
C LYS A 27 11.38 7.62 -32.95
N GLU A 28 12.52 8.06 -32.42
CA GLU A 28 13.48 7.17 -31.74
C GLU A 28 13.13 6.92 -30.27
N SER A 29 12.31 7.79 -29.66
CA SER A 29 11.87 7.66 -28.27
C SER A 29 10.36 7.82 -28.15
N HIS A 30 9.68 6.80 -27.63
CA HIS A 30 8.24 6.84 -27.36
C HIS A 30 7.84 8.00 -26.41
N PHE A 31 8.76 8.47 -25.56
CA PHE A 31 8.54 9.63 -24.71
C PHE A 31 8.47 10.95 -25.49
N LEU A 32 9.28 11.10 -26.54
CA LEU A 32 9.26 12.27 -27.45
C LEU A 32 8.07 12.22 -28.40
N GLU A 33 7.66 11.03 -28.84
CA GLU A 33 6.43 10.85 -29.61
C GLU A 33 5.19 11.32 -28.83
N LEU A 34 5.15 11.07 -27.52
CA LEU A 34 4.06 11.53 -26.64
C LEU A 34 4.02 13.05 -26.50
N LEU A 35 5.17 13.71 -26.46
CA LEU A 35 5.24 15.17 -26.43
C LEU A 35 4.52 15.78 -27.64
N VAL A 36 4.75 15.21 -28.83
CA VAL A 36 4.18 15.71 -30.10
C VAL A 36 2.71 15.32 -30.25
N LYS A 37 2.35 14.06 -30.01
CA LYS A 37 1.01 13.54 -30.28
C LYS A 37 0.00 13.79 -29.16
N LYS A 38 0.45 13.85 -27.90
CA LYS A 38 -0.42 13.92 -26.71
C LYS A 38 0.19 14.84 -25.63
N PRO A 39 0.21 16.15 -25.85
CA PRO A 39 0.88 17.09 -24.95
C PRO A 39 0.31 17.06 -23.53
N GLU A 40 -1.02 16.92 -23.35
CA GLU A 40 -1.60 16.79 -22.00
C GLU A 40 -1.11 15.57 -21.24
N GLU A 41 -0.98 14.42 -21.93
CA GLU A 41 -0.52 13.17 -21.32
C GLU A 41 0.96 13.29 -20.94
N PHE A 42 1.76 13.88 -21.83
CA PHE A 42 3.16 14.18 -21.59
C PHE A 42 3.35 15.12 -20.39
N THR A 43 2.60 16.22 -20.30
CA THR A 43 2.68 17.14 -19.16
C THR A 43 2.38 16.42 -17.85
N ARG A 44 1.36 15.54 -17.82
CA ARG A 44 1.06 14.72 -16.64
C ARG A 44 2.21 13.79 -16.26
N LEU A 45 2.85 13.15 -17.24
CA LEU A 45 4.02 12.28 -17.01
C LEU A 45 5.19 13.06 -16.41
N VAL A 46 5.50 14.24 -16.96
CA VAL A 46 6.59 15.10 -16.46
C VAL A 46 6.33 15.54 -15.02
N VAL A 47 5.09 15.91 -14.68
CA VAL A 47 4.73 16.28 -13.29
C VAL A 47 4.94 15.08 -12.34
N ILE A 48 4.51 13.89 -12.74
CA ILE A 48 4.71 12.66 -11.94
C ILE A 48 6.21 12.37 -11.77
N LEU A 49 7.00 12.47 -12.84
CA LEU A 49 8.45 12.25 -12.80
C LEU A 49 9.16 13.27 -11.90
N LYS A 50 8.78 14.55 -11.95
CA LYS A 50 9.27 15.59 -11.04
C LYS A 50 9.01 15.21 -9.58
N MET A 51 7.78 14.84 -9.26
CA MET A 51 7.42 14.47 -7.89
C MET A 51 8.13 13.19 -7.43
N ALA A 52 8.28 12.20 -8.31
CA ALA A 52 9.06 10.99 -8.02
C ALA A 52 10.54 11.32 -7.79
N HIS A 53 11.13 12.21 -8.58
CA HIS A 53 12.51 12.66 -8.43
C HIS A 53 12.73 13.35 -7.08
N GLU A 54 11.87 14.30 -6.71
CA GLU A 54 11.91 14.96 -5.39
C GLU A 54 11.75 13.96 -4.25
N ALA A 55 10.81 13.02 -4.36
CA ALA A 55 10.56 11.96 -3.38
C ALA A 55 11.78 11.05 -3.20
N VAL A 56 12.41 10.62 -4.30
CA VAL A 56 13.61 9.78 -4.27
C VAL A 56 14.78 10.54 -3.65
N ARG A 57 15.00 11.80 -4.05
CA ARG A 57 16.09 12.66 -3.57
C ARG A 57 16.00 12.96 -2.08
N GLU A 58 14.79 13.23 -1.57
CA GLU A 58 14.56 13.57 -0.16
C GLU A 58 14.33 12.35 0.74
N ASP A 59 14.37 11.15 0.17
CA ASP A 59 14.00 9.90 0.85
C ASP A 59 12.61 9.93 1.50
N LYS A 60 11.64 10.53 0.81
CA LYS A 60 10.26 10.65 1.27
C LYS A 60 9.30 9.87 0.38
N PHE A 61 8.29 9.27 1.00
CA PHE A 61 7.18 8.68 0.27
C PHE A 61 6.10 9.72 -0.01
N ILE A 62 5.63 9.76 -1.25
CA ILE A 62 4.52 10.61 -1.68
C ILE A 62 3.29 9.77 -2.01
N THR A 63 2.10 10.35 -1.88
CA THR A 63 0.86 9.61 -2.10
C THR A 63 0.24 9.94 -3.45
N LYS A 64 -0.57 9.03 -3.99
CA LYS A 64 -1.37 9.33 -5.21
C LYS A 64 -2.26 10.57 -5.05
N ARG A 65 -2.75 10.82 -3.82
CA ARG A 65 -3.54 12.01 -3.52
C ARG A 65 -2.69 13.28 -3.58
N SER A 66 -1.46 13.26 -3.07
CA SER A 66 -0.57 14.44 -3.17
C SER A 66 -0.25 14.78 -4.62
N ILE A 67 -0.08 13.77 -5.48
CA ILE A 67 0.10 13.99 -6.93
C ILE A 67 -1.14 14.66 -7.53
N TYR A 68 -2.34 14.14 -7.24
CA TYR A 68 -3.59 14.75 -7.72
C TYR A 68 -3.76 16.19 -7.26
N TYR A 69 -3.50 16.48 -5.98
CA TYR A 69 -3.63 17.82 -5.41
C TYR A 69 -2.53 18.79 -5.86
N SER A 70 -1.42 18.32 -6.42
CA SER A 70 -0.39 19.20 -6.96
C SER A 70 -0.91 20.05 -8.12
N ASN A 71 -1.78 19.46 -8.97
CA ASN A 71 -2.45 20.18 -10.05
C ASN A 71 -3.79 19.51 -10.43
N PRO A 72 -4.88 19.84 -9.72
CA PRO A 72 -6.20 19.24 -9.97
C PRO A 72 -6.73 19.47 -11.39
N ILE A 73 -6.44 20.63 -11.97
CA ILE A 73 -6.86 21.02 -13.33
C ILE A 73 -6.21 20.09 -14.37
N LEU A 74 -4.92 19.81 -14.21
CA LEU A 74 -4.18 18.95 -15.11
C LEU A 74 -4.65 17.49 -15.03
N PHE A 75 -4.82 16.95 -13.82
CA PHE A 75 -5.14 15.53 -13.65
C PHE A 75 -6.61 15.21 -13.81
N LYS A 76 -7.55 16.10 -13.48
CA LYS A 76 -9.02 15.95 -13.53
C LYS A 76 -9.59 14.81 -12.67
N ARG A 77 -9.04 13.60 -12.76
CA ARG A 77 -9.43 12.37 -12.05
C ARG A 77 -8.21 11.67 -11.47
N GLN A 78 -8.30 11.24 -10.21
CA GLN A 78 -7.22 10.49 -9.54
C GLN A 78 -6.93 9.15 -10.23
N SER A 79 -7.92 8.53 -10.88
CA SER A 79 -7.78 7.25 -11.59
C SER A 79 -6.80 7.30 -12.76
N ILE A 80 -6.43 8.48 -13.27
CA ILE A 80 -5.49 8.65 -14.37
C ILE A 80 -4.03 8.44 -13.91
N ILE A 81 -3.75 8.59 -12.61
CA ILE A 81 -2.38 8.50 -12.07
C ILE A 81 -1.85 7.06 -12.18
N ASP A 82 -2.68 6.05 -11.88
CA ASP A 82 -2.23 4.65 -11.89
C ASP A 82 -1.79 4.18 -13.30
N PRO A 83 -2.56 4.40 -14.39
CA PRO A 83 -2.12 4.11 -15.75
C PRO A 83 -0.83 4.84 -16.16
N LEU A 84 -0.70 6.13 -15.80
CA LEU A 84 0.49 6.91 -16.14
C LEU A 84 1.74 6.40 -15.43
N LEU A 85 1.62 6.06 -14.14
CA LEU A 85 2.72 5.42 -13.43
C LEU A 85 3.10 4.07 -14.05
N SER A 86 2.16 3.34 -14.67
CA SER A 86 2.46 2.01 -15.23
C SER A 86 3.29 2.18 -16.48
N LYS A 87 2.95 3.22 -17.24
CA LYS A 87 3.70 3.64 -18.41
C LYS A 87 5.12 4.06 -18.04
N ILE A 88 5.30 4.88 -17.00
CA ILE A 88 6.63 5.28 -16.51
C ILE A 88 7.45 4.07 -16.10
N CYS A 89 6.90 3.16 -15.30
CA CYS A 89 7.61 1.97 -14.86
C CYS A 89 7.99 1.04 -16.01
N LYS A 90 7.12 0.92 -17.01
CA LYS A 90 7.38 0.12 -18.21
C LYS A 90 8.50 0.73 -19.06
N GLU A 91 8.46 2.04 -19.28
CA GLU A 91 9.50 2.78 -20.03
C GLU A 91 10.85 2.70 -19.35
N LEU A 92 10.89 2.98 -18.04
CA LEU A 92 12.13 3.01 -17.28
C LEU A 92 12.63 1.61 -16.88
N SER A 93 11.86 0.55 -17.16
CA SER A 93 12.11 -0.80 -16.65
C SER A 93 12.36 -0.83 -15.14
N LEU A 94 11.62 0.02 -14.41
CA LEU A 94 11.76 0.19 -12.97
C LEU A 94 10.60 -0.46 -12.22
N PRO A 95 10.87 -1.12 -11.08
CA PRO A 95 9.80 -1.53 -10.19
C PRO A 95 9.14 -0.28 -9.59
N ARG A 96 7.82 -0.34 -9.39
CA ARG A 96 7.03 0.80 -8.89
C ARG A 96 7.48 1.34 -7.54
N CYS A 97 8.00 0.48 -6.66
CA CYS A 97 8.55 0.87 -5.36
C CYS A 97 9.72 1.87 -5.51
N ALA A 98 10.45 1.82 -6.63
CA ALA A 98 11.59 2.69 -6.88
C ALA A 98 11.20 4.17 -7.03
N LEU A 99 9.94 4.47 -7.38
CA LEU A 99 9.45 5.84 -7.53
C LEU A 99 9.01 6.49 -6.19
N LYS A 100 8.99 5.73 -5.08
CA LYS A 100 8.50 6.16 -3.76
C LYS A 100 7.08 6.77 -3.75
N ILE A 101 6.26 6.35 -4.72
CA ILE A 101 4.84 6.74 -4.83
C ILE A 101 3.97 5.60 -4.31
N ASN A 102 3.31 5.81 -3.18
CA ASN A 102 2.50 4.78 -2.52
C ASN A 102 1.03 5.20 -2.39
N ALA A 103 0.15 4.24 -2.13
CA ALA A 103 -1.18 4.54 -1.61
C ALA A 103 -1.05 5.03 -0.16
N SER A 104 -1.99 5.88 0.27
CA SER A 104 -2.11 6.23 1.69
C SER A 104 -2.41 4.97 2.51
N SER A 105 -1.72 4.83 3.64
CA SER A 105 -2.01 3.79 4.64
C SER A 105 -3.47 3.91 5.10
N LYS A 106 -4.13 2.77 5.28
CA LYS A 106 -5.42 2.68 5.98
C LYS A 106 -5.32 1.87 7.28
N LEU A 107 -4.12 1.40 7.61
CA LEU A 107 -3.88 0.46 8.68
C LEU A 107 -4.13 1.12 10.03
N ILE A 108 -5.04 0.54 10.79
CA ILE A 108 -5.23 0.82 12.22
C ILE A 108 -4.95 -0.46 12.98
N VAL A 109 -4.12 -0.37 14.01
CA VAL A 109 -3.75 -1.48 14.89
C VAL A 109 -4.03 -1.08 16.32
N TYR A 110 -4.64 -1.97 17.11
CA TYR A 110 -4.88 -1.78 18.53
C TYR A 110 -4.48 -3.02 19.31
N GLY A 111 -3.64 -2.84 20.32
CA GLY A 111 -3.12 -3.90 21.18
C GLY A 111 -1.66 -3.68 21.52
N ASP A 112 -1.15 -4.45 22.48
CA ASP A 112 0.25 -4.35 22.91
C ASP A 112 1.15 -4.95 21.81
N ILE A 113 1.81 -4.09 21.05
CA ILE A 113 2.82 -4.46 20.07
C ILE A 113 4.03 -3.53 20.22
N TYR A 114 5.21 -4.12 20.12
CA TYR A 114 6.46 -3.38 20.01
C TYR A 114 6.78 -3.24 18.53
N LEU A 115 6.96 -2.00 18.07
CA LEU A 115 7.44 -1.70 16.73
C LEU A 115 8.86 -1.16 16.85
N GLY A 116 9.81 -1.83 16.20
CA GLY A 116 11.14 -1.28 15.96
C GLY A 116 11.12 -0.43 14.69
N ILE A 117 11.71 0.76 14.73
CA ILE A 117 11.80 1.65 13.57
C ILE A 117 13.27 1.80 13.16
N GLY A 118 13.75 1.00 12.22
CA GLY A 118 15.10 1.18 11.65
C GLY A 118 16.26 1.12 12.67
N TYR A 119 17.47 1.50 12.23
CA TYR A 119 18.74 1.28 12.94
C TYR A 119 18.90 2.00 14.29
N GLU A 120 18.03 2.96 14.60
CA GLU A 120 17.91 3.50 15.95
C GLU A 120 16.65 2.92 16.57
N SER A 121 16.85 2.19 17.66
CA SER A 121 15.84 1.47 18.42
C SER A 121 14.82 2.41 19.09
N ASP A 122 14.06 3.17 18.30
CA ASP A 122 12.87 3.85 18.78
C ASP A 122 11.77 2.80 18.95
N VAL A 123 11.74 2.22 20.14
CA VAL A 123 10.71 1.31 20.58
C VAL A 123 9.44 2.12 20.82
N ILE A 124 8.52 2.14 19.86
CA ILE A 124 7.19 2.68 20.11
C ILE A 124 6.42 1.65 20.95
N LYS A 125 6.49 1.81 22.27
CA LYS A 125 5.60 1.12 23.22
C LYS A 125 4.28 1.88 23.27
N ARG A 126 3.26 1.40 22.56
CA ARG A 126 1.90 1.93 22.65
C ARG A 126 1.01 0.92 23.39
N ASN A 127 0.89 1.14 24.70
CA ASN A 127 -0.07 0.42 25.53
C ASN A 127 -1.44 1.10 25.40
N ASN A 128 -2.49 0.34 25.08
CA ASN A 128 -3.90 0.76 25.09
C ASN A 128 -4.31 1.95 24.19
N LEU A 129 -3.42 2.47 23.34
CA LEU A 129 -3.71 3.53 22.39
C LEU A 129 -3.32 3.05 21.01
N GLY A 130 -4.31 2.80 20.14
CA GLY A 130 -4.08 2.29 18.80
C GLY A 130 -3.00 3.08 18.04
N ILE A 131 -2.29 2.40 17.14
CA ILE A 131 -1.20 2.98 16.37
C ILE A 131 -1.82 3.86 15.26
N PRO A 132 -1.56 5.19 15.24
CA PRO A 132 -2.09 6.06 14.20
C PRO A 132 -1.58 5.66 12.81
N GLU A 133 -2.45 5.82 11.80
CA GLU A 133 -2.24 5.46 10.40
C GLU A 133 -0.91 5.99 9.81
N SER A 134 -0.44 7.14 10.31
CA SER A 134 0.77 7.84 9.87
C SER A 134 2.08 7.17 10.26
N LEU A 135 2.06 6.24 11.21
CA LEU A 135 3.26 5.52 11.68
C LEU A 135 3.65 4.37 10.77
N PHE A 136 2.77 3.94 9.86
CA PHE A 136 3.08 2.91 8.90
C PHE A 136 3.42 3.54 7.55
N LYS A 137 4.71 3.71 7.31
CA LYS A 137 5.33 4.08 6.02
C LYS A 137 6.12 2.87 5.54
N SER A 138 6.30 2.76 4.23
CA SER A 138 7.02 1.62 3.65
C SER A 138 8.48 1.66 4.11
N GLY A 139 8.98 0.61 4.76
CA GLY A 139 10.38 0.52 5.22
C GLY A 139 10.57 0.15 6.70
N TYR A 140 9.49 -0.03 7.47
CA TYR A 140 9.60 -0.44 8.87
C TYR A 140 9.70 -1.96 9.01
N GLU A 141 10.68 -2.42 9.79
CA GLU A 141 10.73 -3.79 10.25
C GLU A 141 9.92 -3.94 11.53
N VAL A 142 8.80 -4.66 11.44
CA VAL A 142 8.04 -5.02 12.64
C VAL A 142 8.83 -6.05 13.43
N ILE A 143 9.36 -5.68 14.58
CA ILE A 143 10.04 -6.57 15.54
C ILE A 143 9.14 -6.73 16.76
N ILE A 144 8.43 -7.86 16.85
CA ILE A 144 7.63 -8.18 18.04
C ILE A 144 8.58 -8.79 19.07
N SER A 145 9.04 -7.98 20.03
CA SER A 145 10.14 -8.35 20.93
C SER A 145 9.71 -9.06 22.21
N GLU A 146 8.62 -8.62 22.88
CA GLU A 146 8.40 -9.01 24.29
C GLU A 146 6.97 -9.46 24.65
N CYS A 147 5.96 -9.14 23.84
CA CYS A 147 4.58 -9.56 24.07
C CYS A 147 3.98 -10.10 22.78
N LEU A 148 4.05 -11.42 22.60
CA LEU A 148 3.41 -12.08 21.47
C LEU A 148 1.89 -12.16 21.73
N PRO A 149 1.06 -11.66 20.82
CA PRO A 149 -0.38 -11.83 20.96
C PRO A 149 -0.74 -13.32 20.83
N GLN A 150 -1.74 -13.77 21.60
CA GLN A 150 -2.31 -15.11 21.48
C GLN A 150 -3.01 -15.30 20.13
N PHE A 151 -3.55 -14.23 19.56
CA PHE A 151 -4.15 -14.21 18.23
C PHE A 151 -4.20 -12.78 17.68
N ILE A 152 -4.33 -12.68 16.36
CA ILE A 152 -4.58 -11.43 15.64
C ILE A 152 -5.99 -11.49 15.05
N LEU A 153 -6.82 -10.50 15.36
CA LEU A 153 -8.17 -10.35 14.83
C LEU A 153 -8.22 -9.20 13.82
N ILE A 154 -8.36 -9.54 12.55
CA ILE A 154 -8.60 -8.61 11.44
C ILE A 154 -10.10 -8.33 11.38
N ILE A 155 -10.49 -7.07 11.40
CA ILE A 155 -11.90 -6.65 11.30
C ILE A 155 -12.05 -5.79 10.05
N GLU A 156 -12.93 -6.21 9.14
CA GLU A 156 -13.15 -5.50 7.89
C GLU A 156 -13.66 -4.07 8.10
N LYS A 157 -14.77 -3.92 8.84
CA LYS A 157 -15.48 -2.65 9.01
C LYS A 157 -14.96 -1.84 10.19
N ASP A 158 -14.63 -0.56 9.95
CA ASP A 158 -14.20 0.40 11.00
C ASP A 158 -15.26 0.55 12.11
N THR A 159 -16.55 0.50 11.75
CA THR A 159 -17.64 0.61 12.71
C THR A 159 -17.67 -0.55 13.70
N ILE A 160 -17.45 -1.78 13.23
CA ILE A 160 -17.36 -2.99 14.08
C ILE A 160 -16.09 -2.94 14.92
N PHE A 161 -14.97 -2.54 14.32
CA PHE A 161 -13.70 -2.37 15.03
C PHE A 161 -13.85 -1.42 16.21
N ARG A 162 -14.43 -0.23 16.01
CA ARG A 162 -14.68 0.75 17.08
C ARG A 162 -15.68 0.24 18.11
N LYS A 163 -16.72 -0.50 17.70
CA LYS A 163 -17.67 -1.12 18.62
C LYS A 163 -16.98 -2.09 19.58
N LEU A 164 -16.11 -2.97 19.07
CA LEU A 164 -15.34 -3.91 19.89
C LEU A 164 -14.41 -3.20 20.87
N LEU A 165 -13.80 -2.08 20.47
CA LEU A 165 -13.00 -1.25 21.37
C LEU A 165 -13.86 -0.66 22.51
N ASN A 166 -15.04 -0.11 22.18
CA ASN A 166 -15.96 0.46 23.17
C ASN A 166 -16.49 -0.60 24.15
N GLU A 167 -16.70 -1.83 23.68
CA GLU A 167 -17.12 -2.98 24.50
C GLU A 167 -15.97 -3.63 25.30
N LYS A 168 -14.79 -3.00 25.30
CA LYS A 168 -13.59 -3.44 26.04
C LYS A 168 -13.17 -4.87 25.66
N PHE A 169 -13.35 -5.25 24.40
CA PHE A 169 -12.98 -6.58 23.90
C PHE A 169 -11.52 -6.91 24.23
N TYR A 170 -10.61 -5.96 24.01
CA TYR A 170 -9.19 -6.13 24.35
C TYR A 170 -8.95 -6.47 25.82
N GLU A 171 -9.65 -5.83 26.75
CA GLU A 171 -9.45 -6.10 28.18
C GLU A 171 -9.85 -7.53 28.57
N LYS A 172 -10.82 -8.11 27.85
CA LYS A 172 -11.32 -9.47 28.07
C LYS A 172 -10.43 -10.55 27.46
N PHE A 173 -9.81 -10.28 26.32
CA PHE A 173 -9.11 -11.28 25.50
C PHE A 173 -7.61 -11.02 25.33
N LYS A 174 -7.04 -10.02 26.03
CA LYS A 174 -5.59 -9.75 26.01
C LYS A 174 -4.79 -10.98 26.49
N PRO A 175 -3.59 -11.24 25.92
CA PRO A 175 -2.93 -10.44 24.88
C PRO A 175 -3.43 -10.81 23.47
N CYS A 176 -3.93 -9.84 22.72
CA CYS A 176 -4.38 -10.01 21.33
C CYS A 176 -4.06 -8.77 20.49
N LEU A 177 -4.10 -8.87 19.16
CA LEU A 177 -3.92 -7.71 18.28
C LEU A 177 -5.16 -7.51 17.42
N LEU A 178 -5.79 -6.34 17.52
CA LEU A 178 -6.92 -5.96 16.68
C LEU A 178 -6.41 -5.13 15.50
N VAL A 179 -6.81 -5.47 14.29
CA VAL A 179 -6.34 -4.81 13.05
C VAL A 179 -7.52 -4.48 12.15
N THR A 180 -7.55 -3.30 11.54
CA THR A 180 -8.49 -2.98 10.47
C THR A 180 -7.84 -2.17 9.35
N ALA A 181 -8.29 -2.40 8.12
CA ALA A 181 -7.97 -1.58 6.95
C ALA A 181 -9.19 -0.81 6.39
N LYS A 182 -10.32 -0.83 7.12
CA LYS A 182 -11.59 -0.21 6.73
C LYS A 182 -12.07 -0.71 5.35
N GLY A 183 -12.16 -2.04 5.21
CA GLY A 183 -12.46 -2.75 3.96
C GLY A 183 -11.22 -3.40 3.34
N TYR A 184 -11.03 -3.22 2.03
CA TYR A 184 -9.91 -3.80 1.28
C TYR A 184 -8.55 -3.39 1.87
N PRO A 185 -7.65 -4.36 2.15
CA PRO A 185 -6.35 -4.06 2.70
C PRO A 185 -5.46 -3.35 1.70
N ASP A 186 -4.77 -2.32 2.15
CA ASP A 186 -3.71 -1.68 1.37
C ASP A 186 -2.41 -2.49 1.43
N LEU A 187 -1.40 -2.04 0.67
CA LEU A 187 -0.11 -2.72 0.60
C LEU A 187 0.58 -2.79 1.97
N ILE A 188 0.46 -1.72 2.76
CA ILE A 188 1.12 -1.60 4.05
C ILE A 188 0.48 -2.54 5.07
N THR A 189 -0.86 -2.62 5.13
CA THR A 189 -1.57 -3.60 5.95
C THR A 189 -1.13 -5.03 5.65
N ARG A 190 -1.05 -5.42 4.37
CA ARG A 190 -0.64 -6.78 4.01
C ARG A 190 0.83 -7.05 4.29
N LYS A 191 1.73 -6.09 4.04
CA LYS A 191 3.15 -6.22 4.43
C LYS A 191 3.30 -6.43 5.93
N PHE A 192 2.61 -5.62 6.74
CA PHE A 192 2.61 -5.70 8.19
C PHE A 192 2.18 -7.09 8.67
N LEU A 193 1.01 -7.56 8.25
CA LEU A 193 0.50 -8.87 8.66
C LEU A 193 1.33 -10.05 8.11
N ALA A 194 1.81 -9.96 6.86
CA ALA A 194 2.65 -11.00 6.27
C ALA A 194 4.01 -11.12 6.98
N GLN A 195 4.60 -10.00 7.43
CA GLN A 195 5.83 -10.01 8.24
C GLN A 195 5.59 -10.71 9.58
N ILE A 196 4.46 -10.42 10.26
CA ILE A 196 4.12 -11.09 11.52
C ILE A 196 3.89 -12.59 11.29
N ASN A 197 3.11 -12.95 10.27
CA ASN A 197 2.86 -14.35 9.91
C ASN A 197 4.16 -15.11 9.56
N CYS A 198 5.12 -14.45 8.92
CA CYS A 198 6.40 -15.05 8.56
C CYS A 198 7.32 -15.24 9.78
N LYS A 199 7.36 -14.27 10.71
CA LYS A 199 8.19 -14.34 11.93
C LYS A 199 7.57 -15.23 13.01
N HIS A 200 6.25 -15.26 13.11
CA HIS A 200 5.51 -15.97 14.14
C HIS A 200 4.34 -16.77 13.52
N PRO A 201 4.62 -17.84 12.76
CA PRO A 201 3.60 -18.62 12.03
C PRO A 201 2.60 -19.33 12.96
N ASN A 202 2.94 -19.50 14.24
CA ASN A 202 2.11 -20.14 15.24
C ASN A 202 1.01 -19.22 15.81
N ILE A 203 1.10 -17.90 15.57
CA ILE A 203 0.07 -16.96 16.02
C ILE A 203 -1.13 -17.07 15.06
N PRO A 204 -2.31 -17.47 15.53
CA PRO A 204 -3.51 -17.52 14.71
C PRO A 204 -3.86 -16.12 14.21
N ILE A 205 -4.06 -16.00 12.91
CA ILE A 205 -4.60 -14.78 12.29
C ILE A 205 -6.02 -15.11 11.85
N ILE A 206 -6.97 -14.44 12.47
CA ILE A 206 -8.40 -14.65 12.32
C ILE A 206 -8.98 -13.38 11.71
N GLY A 207 -9.89 -13.50 10.76
CA GLY A 207 -10.52 -12.34 10.13
C GLY A 207 -12.04 -12.41 10.17
N LEU A 208 -12.64 -11.31 10.62
CA LEU A 208 -14.07 -11.05 10.69
C LEU A 208 -14.47 -10.18 9.48
N PHE A 209 -15.18 -10.79 8.55
CA PHE A 209 -15.64 -10.20 7.30
C PHE A 209 -17.16 -10.31 7.16
N ASP A 210 -17.75 -9.49 6.31
CA ASP A 210 -19.18 -9.61 6.01
C ASP A 210 -19.50 -10.94 5.30
N ALA A 211 -20.67 -11.51 5.60
CA ALA A 211 -21.17 -12.74 4.98
C ALA A 211 -21.78 -12.47 3.59
N ASP A 212 -21.03 -11.80 2.73
CA ASP A 212 -21.42 -11.50 1.36
C ASP A 212 -20.25 -11.72 0.38
N PRO A 213 -20.50 -11.75 -0.95
CA PRO A 213 -19.43 -11.93 -1.94
C PRO A 213 -18.32 -10.88 -1.86
N HIS A 214 -18.60 -9.68 -1.38
CA HIS A 214 -17.59 -8.63 -1.21
C HIS A 214 -16.69 -8.92 -0.01
N GLY A 215 -17.25 -9.29 1.14
CA GLY A 215 -16.49 -9.67 2.34
C GLY A 215 -15.57 -10.86 2.07
N ILE A 216 -16.05 -11.87 1.33
CA ILE A 216 -15.21 -12.99 0.87
C ILE A 216 -14.08 -12.51 -0.04
N ASN A 217 -14.34 -11.56 -0.95
CA ASN A 217 -13.28 -11.02 -1.81
C ASN A 217 -12.22 -10.24 -1.01
N VAL A 218 -12.63 -9.50 0.02
CA VAL A 218 -11.69 -8.84 0.95
C VAL A 218 -10.84 -9.89 1.66
N PHE A 219 -11.46 -10.93 2.22
CA PHE A 219 -10.75 -12.06 2.85
C PHE A 219 -9.73 -12.70 1.89
N CYS A 220 -10.13 -13.01 0.65
CA CYS A 220 -9.25 -13.57 -0.37
C CYS A 220 -8.07 -12.64 -0.70
N THR A 221 -8.29 -11.32 -0.69
CA THR A 221 -7.23 -10.33 -0.91
C THR A 221 -6.16 -10.38 0.19
N TYR A 222 -6.56 -10.63 1.45
CA TYR A 222 -5.61 -10.87 2.53
C TYR A 222 -4.91 -12.23 2.38
N LYS A 223 -5.69 -13.31 2.17
CA LYS A 223 -5.20 -14.69 2.21
C LYS A 223 -4.29 -15.04 1.04
N TYR A 224 -4.67 -14.68 -0.18
CA TYR A 224 -3.97 -15.05 -1.42
C TYR A 224 -3.22 -13.87 -2.05
N GLY A 225 -3.46 -12.64 -1.58
CA GLY A 225 -2.91 -11.44 -2.17
C GLY A 225 -3.73 -10.95 -3.36
N THR A 226 -3.12 -10.07 -4.17
CA THR A 226 -3.77 -9.47 -5.34
C THR A 226 -2.84 -9.51 -6.55
N MET A 227 -3.44 -9.67 -7.72
CA MET A 227 -2.75 -9.56 -9.01
C MET A 227 -2.58 -8.11 -9.46
N ASN A 228 -3.09 -7.14 -8.69
CA ASN A 228 -2.87 -5.73 -8.96
C ASN A 228 -1.37 -5.41 -8.80
N PRO A 229 -0.66 -5.00 -9.87
CA PRO A 229 0.78 -4.72 -9.80
C PRO A 229 1.13 -3.61 -8.80
N MET A 230 0.18 -2.72 -8.48
CA MET A 230 0.33 -1.65 -7.48
C MET A 230 0.49 -2.17 -6.05
N MET A 231 0.14 -3.44 -5.85
CA MET A 231 -0.13 -4.04 -4.55
C MET A 231 0.65 -5.37 -4.39
N GLN A 232 1.70 -5.56 -5.18
CA GLN A 232 2.65 -6.66 -5.06
C GLN A 232 3.90 -6.22 -4.28
N ASN A 233 4.76 -7.18 -3.92
CA ASN A 233 6.05 -6.88 -3.33
C ASN A 233 7.07 -6.40 -4.38
N GLU A 234 8.29 -6.11 -3.96
CA GLU A 234 9.37 -5.56 -4.81
C GLU A 234 9.77 -6.51 -5.95
N ASN A 235 9.51 -7.81 -5.77
CA ASN A 235 9.80 -8.87 -6.74
C ASN A 235 8.58 -9.17 -7.64
N GLY A 236 7.48 -8.40 -7.53
CA GLY A 236 6.25 -8.62 -8.30
C GLY A 236 5.37 -9.77 -7.79
N ASN A 237 5.69 -10.35 -6.62
CA ASN A 237 4.91 -11.44 -6.06
C ASN A 237 3.75 -10.92 -5.19
N PRO A 238 2.60 -11.61 -5.18
CA PRO A 238 1.49 -11.30 -4.27
C PRO A 238 1.93 -11.39 -2.81
N ILE A 239 1.46 -10.44 -1.99
CA ILE A 239 1.63 -10.49 -0.53
C ILE A 239 0.40 -11.17 0.06
N SER A 240 0.62 -12.36 0.60
CA SER A 240 -0.41 -13.30 1.08
C SER A 240 -0.20 -13.65 2.56
N ILE A 241 -1.30 -13.95 3.24
CA ILE A 241 -1.32 -14.45 4.62
C ILE A 241 -1.98 -15.83 4.60
N PRO A 242 -1.23 -16.90 4.28
CA PRO A 242 -1.80 -18.22 4.01
C PRO A 242 -2.55 -18.81 5.23
N ASN A 243 -2.07 -18.53 6.44
CA ASN A 243 -2.66 -19.03 7.69
C ASN A 243 -3.89 -18.24 8.15
N LEU A 244 -4.37 -17.27 7.35
CA LEU A 244 -5.58 -16.50 7.68
C LEU A 244 -6.80 -17.42 7.71
N GLN A 245 -7.49 -17.40 8.84
CA GLN A 245 -8.74 -18.11 9.10
C GLN A 245 -9.91 -17.13 9.01
N LEU A 246 -10.97 -17.53 8.32
CA LEU A 246 -12.22 -16.78 8.27
C LEU A 246 -13.03 -17.12 9.53
N CYS A 247 -13.51 -16.10 10.23
CA CYS A 247 -14.39 -16.22 11.38
C CYS A 247 -15.60 -15.30 11.17
N GLY A 248 -16.79 -15.75 11.56
CA GLY A 248 -18.05 -15.07 11.32
C GLY A 248 -19.01 -15.97 10.55
N LEU A 249 -20.23 -15.48 10.30
CA LEU A 249 -21.39 -16.22 9.76
C LEU A 249 -21.09 -16.93 8.43
N LEU A 250 -20.40 -18.05 8.49
CA LEU A 250 -20.32 -18.98 7.39
C LEU A 250 -21.73 -19.52 7.17
N PRO A 251 -22.14 -19.81 5.92
CA PRO A 251 -23.42 -20.48 5.67
C PRO A 251 -23.60 -21.76 6.49
N THR A 252 -22.50 -22.41 6.90
CA THR A 252 -22.47 -23.60 7.76
C THR A 252 -22.71 -23.31 9.24
N GLU A 253 -22.53 -22.07 9.69
CA GLU A 253 -22.72 -21.63 11.09
C GLU A 253 -24.11 -21.02 11.33
N ILE A 254 -24.84 -20.69 10.26
CA ILE A 254 -26.26 -20.34 10.33
C ILE A 254 -27.02 -21.68 10.39
N SER A 255 -27.42 -22.09 11.59
CA SER A 255 -28.21 -23.31 11.76
C SER A 255 -29.48 -23.25 10.92
N SER A 256 -29.86 -24.39 10.35
CA SER A 256 -31.10 -24.64 9.59
C SER A 256 -32.39 -24.51 10.43
N ASP A 257 -32.32 -23.96 11.64
CA ASP A 257 -33.42 -23.93 12.62
C ASP A 257 -34.14 -22.56 12.68
N ILE A 258 -33.91 -21.66 11.70
CA ILE A 258 -34.54 -20.32 11.66
C ILE A 258 -35.38 -20.11 10.38
N ILE A 259 -36.05 -21.16 9.88
CA ILE A 259 -37.10 -20.99 8.86
C ILE A 259 -38.37 -21.70 9.32
#